data_AF-A0A0A9Y7V7-F1
#
_entry.id   AF-A0A0A9Y7V7-F1
#
_cell.length_a   1.000
_cell.length_b   1.000
_cell.length_c   1.000
_cell.angle_alpha   90.00
_cell.angle_beta   90.00
_cell.angle_gamma   90.00
#
_symmetry.space_group_name_H-M   'P 1'
#
loop_
_entity.id
_entity.type
_entity.pdbx_description
1 polymer ?
#
loop_
_entity_poly.entity_id
_entity_poly.type
_entity_poly.pdbx_seq_one_letter_code
_entity_poly.pdbx_strand_id
1 'polypeptide(L)'
;MVFCNFRSDRMREITTAFSSTPVAFPSTPKTATKPSNLYTVTMTRYDSKVPFPVIFPPCDMVDGLAEWISKQGLRQFHTAETEKYAHVTFFFNGGVEQAYANEDRRLIPSPKVATYDLDPGMSADGVADSVCQALREQVYQFVMCNLAPPDMVGHTGILPAAIEAIKYTDAAIRKIA
;
A
#
# COMPACT_ATOMS: atom_id res chain seq x y z
N MET A 1 -19.53 15.19 22.28
CA MET A 1 -19.88 14.02 21.44
C MET A 1 -18.60 13.33 21.02
N VAL A 2 -18.53 12.00 21.13
CA VAL A 2 -17.35 11.22 20.73
C VAL A 2 -17.77 10.21 19.68
N PHE A 3 -17.13 10.25 18.51
CA PHE A 3 -17.25 9.19 17.51
C PHE A 3 -16.16 8.14 17.78
N CYS A 4 -16.56 6.95 18.22
CA CYS A 4 -15.63 5.90 18.66
C CYS A 4 -15.14 4.96 17.53
N ASN A 5 -15.68 5.08 16.32
CA ASN A 5 -15.25 4.28 15.17
C ASN A 5 -13.80 4.62 14.78
N PHE A 6 -12.93 3.63 14.62
CA PHE A 6 -11.54 3.86 14.19
C PHE A 6 -11.37 3.89 12.66
N ARG A 7 -12.37 3.39 11.91
CA ARG A 7 -12.35 3.35 10.44
C ARG A 7 -13.09 4.56 9.86
N SER A 8 -12.44 5.25 8.92
CA SER A 8 -12.85 6.57 8.45
C SER A 8 -13.94 6.57 7.37
N ASP A 9 -13.89 5.62 6.44
CA ASP A 9 -14.73 5.59 5.23
C ASP A 9 -16.22 5.88 5.48
N ARG A 10 -16.86 5.11 6.37
CA ARG A 10 -18.29 5.27 6.69
C ARG A 10 -18.59 6.39 7.69
N MET A 11 -17.56 6.97 8.30
CA MET A 11 -17.72 8.05 9.29
C MET A 11 -17.68 9.44 8.65
N ARG A 12 -17.16 9.57 7.42
CA ARG A 12 -16.98 10.87 6.75
C ARG A 12 -18.27 11.65 6.63
N GLU A 13 -19.35 11.03 6.14
CA GLU A 13 -20.61 11.74 5.90
C GLU A 13 -21.21 12.28 7.19
N ILE A 14 -21.37 11.42 8.21
CA ILE A 14 -21.98 11.83 9.49
C ILE A 14 -21.12 12.86 10.22
N THR A 15 -19.80 12.68 10.25
CA THR A 15 -18.92 13.65 10.93
C THR A 15 -18.89 14.99 10.21
N THR A 16 -18.98 15.00 8.88
CA THR A 16 -19.10 16.23 8.10
C THR A 16 -20.42 16.95 8.39
N ALA A 17 -21.54 16.24 8.53
CA ALA A 17 -22.83 16.83 8.90
C ALA A 17 -22.79 17.55 10.26
N PHE A 18 -22.01 17.03 11.21
CA PHE A 18 -21.79 17.68 12.50
C PHE A 18 -20.69 18.74 12.48
N SER A 19 -19.88 18.83 11.43
CA SER A 19 -18.77 19.79 11.31
C SER A 19 -19.26 21.18 10.87
N SER A 20 -18.46 22.22 11.10
CA SER A 20 -18.73 23.57 10.59
C SER A 20 -18.53 23.71 9.08
N THR A 21 -18.05 22.66 8.42
CA THR A 21 -17.82 22.63 6.97
C THR A 21 -19.18 22.63 6.24
N PRO A 22 -19.45 23.63 5.38
CA PRO A 22 -20.72 23.69 4.67
C PRO A 22 -20.79 22.57 3.64
N VAL A 23 -21.58 21.55 3.94
CA VAL A 23 -21.93 20.49 2.99
C VAL A 23 -23.45 20.40 2.93
N ALA A 24 -23.99 20.71 1.75
CA ALA A 24 -25.39 20.50 1.47
C ALA A 24 -25.59 19.01 1.18
N PHE A 25 -26.13 18.26 2.15
CA PHE A 25 -26.64 16.93 1.84
C PHE A 25 -27.99 17.11 1.11
N PRO A 26 -28.15 16.58 -0.12
CA PRO A 26 -29.35 16.80 -0.95
C PRO A 26 -30.67 16.45 -0.26
N SER A 27 -30.62 15.54 0.71
CA SER A 27 -31.75 15.01 1.46
C SER A 27 -31.95 15.64 2.85
N THR A 28 -31.23 16.71 3.20
CA THR A 28 -31.38 17.34 4.53
C THR A 28 -32.76 17.99 4.63
N PRO A 29 -33.62 17.58 5.58
CA PRO A 29 -34.91 18.23 5.78
C PRO A 29 -34.72 19.72 6.11
N LYS A 30 -35.57 20.59 5.56
CA LYS A 30 -35.52 22.04 5.89
C LYS A 30 -35.75 22.33 7.38
N THR A 31 -36.34 21.38 8.11
CA THR A 31 -36.56 21.43 9.56
C THR A 31 -35.38 20.91 10.38
N ALA A 32 -34.35 20.36 9.73
CA ALA A 32 -33.18 19.83 10.43
C ALA A 32 -32.47 20.98 11.15
N THR A 33 -32.38 20.85 12.47
CA THR A 33 -31.60 21.75 13.31
C THR A 33 -30.34 21.03 13.72
N LYS A 34 -29.21 21.71 13.55
CA LYS A 34 -27.93 21.23 14.03
C LYS A 34 -27.72 21.78 15.44
N PRO A 35 -27.41 20.94 16.44
CA PRO A 35 -27.04 21.44 17.76
C PRO A 35 -25.80 22.35 17.66
N SER A 36 -25.89 23.54 18.24
CA SER A 36 -24.75 24.46 18.35
C SER A 36 -23.83 24.08 19.51
N ASN A 37 -22.58 24.54 19.47
CA ASN A 37 -21.60 24.40 20.56
C ASN A 37 -21.28 22.95 20.98
N LEU A 38 -21.41 21.98 20.08
CA LEU A 38 -20.98 20.62 20.34
C LEU A 38 -19.45 20.52 20.33
N TYR A 39 -18.85 20.23 21.49
CA TYR A 39 -17.48 19.72 21.53
C TYR A 39 -17.47 18.29 20.98
N THR A 40 -16.94 18.13 19.76
CA THR A 40 -16.96 16.86 19.02
C THR A 40 -15.54 16.36 18.83
N VAL A 41 -15.30 15.09 19.15
CA VAL A 41 -13.99 14.43 19.05
C VAL A 41 -14.14 13.13 18.26
N THR A 42 -13.15 12.77 17.45
CA THR A 42 -13.11 11.51 16.67
C THR A 42 -12.02 10.57 17.17
N MET A 43 -12.25 9.25 17.05
CA MET A 43 -11.26 8.24 17.44
C MET A 43 -9.98 8.34 16.60
N THR A 44 -10.13 8.44 15.28
CA THR A 44 -9.05 8.61 14.30
C THR A 44 -9.37 9.78 13.35
N ARG A 45 -8.43 10.14 12.47
CA ARG A 45 -8.67 11.16 11.43
C ARG A 45 -9.57 10.58 10.35
N TYR A 46 -10.81 11.08 10.22
CA TYR A 46 -11.75 10.59 9.20
C TYR A 46 -11.61 11.29 7.85
N ASP A 47 -11.41 12.60 7.89
CA ASP A 47 -11.19 13.49 6.74
C ASP A 47 -10.29 14.64 7.19
N SER A 48 -9.34 15.07 6.35
CA SER A 48 -8.44 16.19 6.65
C SER A 48 -9.15 17.54 6.69
N LYS A 49 -10.35 17.64 6.12
CA LYS A 49 -11.19 18.85 6.07
C LYS A 49 -12.11 19.00 7.28
N VAL A 50 -12.24 17.96 8.12
CA VAL A 50 -13.10 17.99 9.32
C VAL A 50 -12.24 18.44 10.52
N PRO A 51 -12.51 19.61 11.12
CA PRO A 51 -11.61 20.23 12.10
C PRO A 51 -11.83 19.70 13.53
N PHE A 52 -12.27 18.45 13.70
CA PHE A 52 -12.48 17.88 15.02
C PHE A 52 -11.15 17.40 15.64
N PRO A 53 -10.94 17.60 16.96
CA PRO A 53 -9.87 16.94 17.68
C PRO A 53 -9.90 15.41 17.47
N VAL A 54 -8.72 14.83 17.32
CA VAL A 54 -8.53 13.39 17.08
C VAL A 54 -7.85 12.76 18.30
N ILE A 55 -8.41 11.67 18.82
CA ILE A 55 -7.86 10.96 19.99
C ILE A 55 -6.55 10.25 19.62
N PHE A 56 -6.57 9.47 18.55
CA PHE A 56 -5.41 8.77 18.01
C PHE A 56 -5.08 9.36 16.63
N PRO A 57 -4.23 10.41 16.57
CA PRO A 57 -3.87 11.03 15.31
C PRO A 57 -3.10 10.03 14.42
N PRO A 58 -3.10 10.22 13.09
CA PRO A 58 -2.22 9.47 12.21
C PRO A 58 -0.78 9.62 12.68
N CYS A 59 -0.07 8.49 12.74
CA CYS A 59 1.34 8.46 13.01
C CYS A 59 2.06 8.36 11.67
N ASP A 60 2.93 9.32 11.39
CA ASP A 60 3.83 9.22 10.25
C ASP A 60 4.86 8.14 10.54
N MET A 61 5.15 7.29 9.55
CA MET A 61 6.25 6.33 9.65
C MET A 61 7.56 7.06 9.37
N VAL A 62 8.19 7.55 10.43
CA VAL A 62 9.53 8.17 10.38
C VAL A 62 10.58 7.07 10.56
N ASP A 63 11.69 7.19 9.82
CA ASP A 63 12.81 6.25 9.86
C ASP A 63 12.40 4.82 9.46
N GLY A 64 11.46 4.71 8.51
CA GLY A 64 11.22 3.47 7.80
C GLY A 64 12.49 2.99 7.11
N LEU A 65 12.62 1.68 6.86
CA LEU A 65 13.87 1.08 6.39
C LEU A 65 14.45 1.77 5.14
N ALA A 66 13.61 2.05 4.13
CA ALA A 66 14.06 2.72 2.91
C ALA A 66 14.51 4.17 3.16
N GLU A 67 13.81 4.91 4.02
CA GLU A 67 14.21 6.25 4.43
C GLU A 67 15.56 6.20 5.16
N TRP A 68 15.72 5.25 6.09
CA TRP A 68 16.92 5.10 6.91
C TRP A 68 18.15 4.76 6.07
N ILE A 69 18.05 3.80 5.14
CA ILE A 69 19.14 3.44 4.21
C ILE A 69 19.60 4.68 3.44
N SER A 70 18.64 5.46 2.93
CA SER A 70 18.91 6.69 2.19
C SER A 70 19.60 7.75 3.06
N LYS A 71 19.19 7.90 4.32
CA LYS A 71 19.84 8.79 5.30
C LYS A 71 21.29 8.41 5.59
N GLN A 72 21.62 7.11 5.50
CA GLN A 72 23.00 6.63 5.62
C GLN A 72 23.81 6.81 4.32
N GLY A 73 23.23 7.36 3.26
CA GLY A 73 23.88 7.53 1.95
C GLY A 73 24.10 6.23 1.18
N LEU A 74 23.43 5.15 1.59
CA LEU A 74 23.53 3.84 0.97
C LEU A 74 22.54 3.69 -0.18
N ARG A 75 22.85 2.83 -1.15
CA ARG A 75 21.99 2.52 -2.29
C ARG A 75 21.09 1.33 -1.99
N GLN A 76 19.86 1.41 -2.49
CA GLN A 76 18.88 0.34 -2.40
C GLN A 76 18.14 0.13 -3.72
N PHE A 77 17.68 -1.10 -3.94
CA PHE A 77 16.97 -1.50 -5.14
C PHE A 77 15.68 -2.25 -4.81
N HIS A 78 14.55 -1.75 -5.31
CA HIS A 78 13.23 -2.35 -5.10
C HIS A 78 12.65 -2.82 -6.44
N THR A 79 12.20 -4.07 -6.52
CA THR A 79 11.61 -4.60 -7.76
C THR A 79 10.37 -5.46 -7.52
N ALA A 80 9.37 -5.33 -8.36
CA ALA A 80 8.19 -6.17 -8.34
C ALA A 80 7.49 -6.14 -9.69
N GLU A 81 6.56 -7.06 -9.86
CA GLU A 81 5.61 -6.97 -10.96
C GLU A 81 4.45 -5.99 -10.67
N THR A 82 3.70 -5.60 -11.70
CA THR A 82 2.65 -4.55 -11.66
C THR A 82 1.72 -4.66 -10.46
N GLU A 83 1.20 -5.84 -10.17
CA GLU A 83 0.24 -6.08 -9.07
C GLU A 83 0.81 -5.73 -7.68
N LYS A 84 2.13 -5.87 -7.50
CA LYS A 84 2.81 -5.67 -6.23
C LYS A 84 3.76 -4.48 -6.21
N TYR A 85 3.83 -3.70 -7.29
CA TYR A 85 4.72 -2.54 -7.39
C TYR A 85 4.45 -1.47 -6.33
N ALA A 86 3.17 -1.15 -6.06
CA ALA A 86 2.81 -0.22 -4.98
C ALA A 86 3.25 -0.73 -3.60
N HIS A 87 3.35 -2.05 -3.42
CA HIS A 87 3.72 -2.68 -2.15
C HIS A 87 5.20 -2.52 -1.83
N VAL A 88 6.06 -2.60 -2.84
CA VAL A 88 7.52 -2.41 -2.70
C VAL A 88 7.96 -0.94 -2.82
N THR A 89 7.03 -0.02 -3.05
CA THR A 89 7.30 1.41 -3.19
C THR A 89 6.51 2.19 -2.14
N PHE A 90 5.30 2.65 -2.48
CA PHE A 90 4.46 3.48 -1.62
C PHE A 90 4.23 2.87 -0.23
N PHE A 91 3.81 1.60 -0.15
CA PHE A 91 3.52 0.98 1.15
C PHE A 91 4.78 0.67 1.95
N PHE A 92 5.82 0.15 1.30
CA PHE A 92 7.11 -0.11 1.96
C PHE A 92 7.76 1.18 2.49
N ASN A 93 7.59 2.29 1.77
CA ASN A 93 8.09 3.61 2.16
C ASN A 93 7.19 4.33 3.19
N GLY A 94 6.18 3.65 3.76
CA GLY A 94 5.33 4.23 4.80
C GLY A 94 4.28 5.21 4.29
N GLY A 95 3.87 5.08 3.03
CA GLY A 95 2.89 5.97 2.38
C GLY A 95 3.53 7.14 1.61
N VAL A 96 4.84 7.06 1.33
CA VAL A 96 5.56 8.06 0.53
C VAL A 96 5.72 7.56 -0.91
N GLU A 97 5.10 8.27 -1.86
CA GLU A 97 5.12 7.88 -3.28
C GLU A 97 6.47 8.16 -3.94
N GLN A 98 7.13 9.27 -3.56
CA GLN A 98 8.44 9.64 -4.07
C GLN A 98 9.51 8.61 -3.66
N ALA A 99 10.43 8.30 -4.57
CA ALA A 99 11.62 7.52 -4.23
C ALA A 99 12.57 8.35 -3.37
N TYR A 100 13.15 7.74 -2.34
CA TYR A 100 14.18 8.37 -1.55
C TYR A 100 15.49 8.52 -2.35
N ALA A 101 16.42 9.34 -1.86
CA ALA A 101 17.74 9.44 -2.46
C ALA A 101 18.43 8.06 -2.48
N ASN A 102 19.05 7.68 -3.60
CA ASN A 102 19.68 6.37 -3.79
C ASN A 102 18.72 5.16 -3.75
N GLU A 103 17.41 5.38 -3.90
CA GLU A 103 16.41 4.32 -4.09
C GLU A 103 16.12 4.14 -5.58
N ASP A 104 16.61 3.03 -6.15
CA ASP A 104 16.32 2.63 -7.52
C ASP A 104 15.14 1.64 -7.55
N ARG A 105 14.23 1.82 -8.50
CA ARG A 105 13.00 1.03 -8.63
C ARG A 105 12.89 0.39 -10.00
N ARG A 106 12.46 -0.87 -10.05
CA ARG A 106 12.17 -1.58 -11.30
C ARG A 106 10.77 -2.20 -11.28
N LEU A 107 9.98 -1.87 -12.30
CA LEU A 107 8.69 -2.48 -12.55
C LEU A 107 8.82 -3.54 -13.65
N ILE A 108 8.33 -4.75 -13.38
CA ILE A 108 8.15 -5.82 -14.36
C ILE A 108 6.66 -5.88 -14.73
N PRO A 109 6.27 -5.85 -16.01
CA PRO A 109 4.86 -5.95 -16.37
C PRO A 109 4.28 -7.32 -16.03
N SER A 110 3.24 -7.38 -15.19
CA SER A 110 2.44 -8.59 -14.98
C SER A 110 1.81 -9.09 -16.29
N PRO A 111 1.53 -10.40 -16.43
CA PRO A 111 0.94 -10.94 -17.65
C PRO A 111 -0.47 -10.39 -17.87
N LYS A 112 -0.83 -10.16 -19.14
CA LYS A 112 -2.16 -9.67 -19.51
C LYS A 112 -3.13 -10.84 -19.66
N VAL A 113 -3.57 -11.40 -18.54
CA VAL A 113 -4.56 -12.48 -18.47
C VAL A 113 -5.80 -12.02 -17.70
N ALA A 114 -6.94 -12.69 -17.94
CA ALA A 114 -8.19 -12.36 -17.26
C ALA A 114 -8.13 -12.68 -15.76
N THR A 115 -7.55 -13.83 -15.42
CA THR A 115 -7.28 -14.30 -14.06
C THR A 115 -5.93 -15.03 -14.04
N TYR A 116 -5.18 -14.91 -12.95
CA TYR A 116 -3.79 -15.37 -12.89
C TYR A 116 -3.64 -16.90 -12.78
N ASP A 117 -4.71 -17.65 -12.57
CA ASP A 117 -4.69 -19.12 -12.71
C ASP A 117 -4.39 -19.59 -14.15
N LEU A 118 -4.62 -18.73 -15.15
CA LEU A 118 -4.27 -18.98 -16.56
C LEU A 118 -2.76 -18.85 -16.82
N ASP A 119 -2.04 -18.13 -15.96
CA ASP A 119 -0.59 -17.98 -16.01
C ASP A 119 -0.01 -17.96 -14.58
N PRO A 120 0.09 -19.12 -13.92
CA PRO A 120 0.47 -19.19 -12.51
C PRO A 120 1.90 -18.74 -12.22
N GLY A 121 2.79 -18.69 -13.22
CA GLY A 121 4.15 -18.19 -13.05
C GLY A 121 4.23 -16.67 -12.99
N MET A 122 3.18 -15.99 -13.43
CA MET A 122 3.09 -14.55 -13.59
C MET A 122 4.39 -13.97 -14.17
N SER A 123 5.02 -13.02 -13.48
CA SER A 123 6.31 -12.46 -13.91
C SER A 123 7.42 -12.73 -12.90
N ALA A 124 7.29 -13.79 -12.10
CA ALA A 124 8.24 -14.14 -11.05
C ALA A 124 9.67 -14.34 -11.59
N ASP A 125 9.83 -14.98 -12.75
CA ASP A 125 11.15 -15.17 -13.37
C ASP A 125 11.79 -13.84 -13.79
N GLY A 126 11.00 -12.93 -14.37
CA GLY A 126 11.47 -11.59 -14.74
C GLY A 126 11.82 -10.72 -13.52
N VAL A 127 11.08 -10.87 -12.41
CA VAL A 127 11.43 -10.24 -11.13
C VAL A 127 12.73 -10.82 -10.58
N ALA A 128 12.91 -12.14 -10.61
CA ALA A 128 14.17 -12.79 -10.19
C ALA A 128 15.37 -12.34 -11.04
N ASP A 129 15.22 -12.27 -12.37
CA ASP A 129 16.26 -11.74 -13.24
C ASP A 129 16.65 -10.30 -12.90
N SER A 130 15.66 -9.46 -12.59
CA SER A 130 15.90 -8.10 -12.14
C SER A 130 16.69 -8.04 -10.84
N VAL A 131 16.40 -8.93 -9.87
CA VAL A 131 17.16 -9.03 -8.62
C VAL A 131 18.58 -9.50 -8.89
N CYS A 132 18.76 -10.56 -9.67
CA CYS A 132 20.10 -11.09 -9.99
C CYS A 132 20.94 -10.07 -10.76
N GLN A 133 20.33 -9.26 -11.64
CA GLN A 133 21.02 -8.15 -12.29
C GLN A 133 21.49 -7.11 -11.27
N ALA A 134 20.61 -6.63 -10.39
CA ALA A 134 20.97 -5.65 -9.37
C ALA A 134 22.07 -6.16 -8.43
N LEU A 135 22.01 -7.43 -8.03
CA LEU A 135 23.05 -8.06 -7.21
C LEU A 135 24.41 -8.12 -7.94
N ARG A 136 24.44 -8.39 -9.24
CA ARG A 136 25.68 -8.40 -10.05
C ARG A 136 26.32 -7.02 -10.17
N GLU A 137 25.55 -5.94 -10.08
CA GLU A 137 26.10 -4.57 -10.12
C GLU A 137 26.96 -4.25 -8.90
N GLN A 138 26.76 -4.93 -7.76
CA GLN A 138 27.55 -4.75 -6.53
C GLN A 138 27.55 -3.30 -5.99
N VAL A 139 26.53 -2.50 -6.35
CA VAL A 139 26.40 -1.10 -5.89
C VAL A 139 25.37 -0.92 -4.77
N TYR A 140 24.41 -1.84 -4.63
CA TYR A 140 23.32 -1.75 -3.65
C TYR A 140 23.68 -2.47 -2.35
N GLN A 141 23.40 -1.84 -1.21
CA GLN A 141 23.55 -2.45 0.12
C GLN A 141 22.25 -3.13 0.57
N PHE A 142 21.14 -2.80 -0.07
CA PHE A 142 19.84 -3.42 0.17
C PHE A 142 19.15 -3.69 -1.16
N VAL A 143 18.70 -4.93 -1.36
CA VAL A 143 17.90 -5.33 -2.51
C VAL A 143 16.68 -6.07 -1.99
N MET A 144 15.50 -5.70 -2.48
CA MET A 144 14.24 -6.33 -2.11
C MET A 144 13.35 -6.55 -3.32
N CYS A 145 12.53 -7.59 -3.25
CA CYS A 145 11.52 -7.86 -4.25
C CYS A 145 10.23 -8.39 -3.65
N ASN A 146 9.16 -8.34 -4.44
CA ASN A 146 7.91 -9.05 -4.16
C ASN A 146 7.61 -10.04 -5.28
N LEU A 147 7.46 -11.31 -4.91
CA LEU A 147 6.98 -12.38 -5.80
C LEU A 147 5.47 -12.54 -5.60
N ALA A 148 4.70 -12.03 -6.54
CA ALA A 148 3.24 -11.98 -6.49
C ALA A 148 2.48 -13.32 -6.65
N PRO A 149 3.00 -14.37 -7.33
CA PRO A 149 2.18 -15.53 -7.70
C PRO A 149 1.37 -16.19 -6.57
N PRO A 150 1.94 -16.46 -5.37
CA PRO A 150 1.20 -17.19 -4.33
C PRO A 150 -0.07 -16.47 -3.88
N ASP A 151 -0.04 -15.14 -3.82
CA ASP A 151 -1.16 -14.31 -3.38
C ASP A 151 -2.18 -14.12 -4.51
N MET A 152 -1.71 -13.67 -5.68
CA MET A 152 -2.58 -13.35 -6.81
C MET A 152 -3.28 -14.59 -7.38
N VAL A 153 -2.57 -15.72 -7.48
CA VAL A 153 -3.15 -17.00 -7.92
C VAL A 153 -3.96 -17.64 -6.80
N GLY A 154 -3.52 -17.51 -5.55
CA GLY A 154 -4.26 -17.99 -4.37
C GLY A 154 -5.66 -17.40 -4.26
N HIS A 155 -5.83 -16.12 -4.63
CA HIS A 155 -7.12 -15.45 -4.66
C HIS A 155 -8.12 -16.00 -5.68
N THR A 156 -7.68 -16.82 -6.64
CA THR A 156 -8.59 -17.51 -7.58
C THR A 156 -9.33 -18.69 -6.91
N GLY A 157 -8.81 -19.20 -5.79
CA GLY A 157 -9.35 -20.39 -5.12
C GLY A 157 -9.08 -21.72 -5.85
N ILE A 158 -8.28 -21.70 -6.92
CA ILE A 158 -7.96 -22.89 -7.72
C ILE A 158 -6.67 -23.53 -7.19
N LEU A 159 -6.83 -24.55 -6.32
CA LEU A 159 -5.71 -25.20 -5.65
C LEU A 159 -4.61 -25.72 -6.60
N PRO A 160 -4.91 -26.39 -7.72
CA PRO A 160 -3.86 -26.84 -8.66
C PRO A 160 -3.02 -25.68 -9.21
N ALA A 161 -3.63 -24.55 -9.55
CA ALA A 161 -2.92 -23.37 -10.03
C ALA A 161 -2.07 -22.73 -8.92
N ALA A 162 -2.58 -22.67 -7.68
CA ALA A 162 -1.81 -22.17 -6.54
C ALA A 162 -0.56 -23.02 -6.25
N ILE A 163 -0.64 -24.35 -6.42
CA ILE A 163 0.53 -25.24 -6.29
C ILE A 163 1.57 -24.91 -7.36
N GLU A 164 1.17 -24.68 -8.61
CA GLU A 164 2.09 -24.27 -9.68
C GLU A 164 2.72 -22.89 -9.39
N ALA A 165 1.93 -21.93 -8.91
CA ALA A 165 2.43 -20.60 -8.53
C ALA A 165 3.53 -20.67 -7.46
N ILE A 166 3.38 -21.56 -6.47
CA ILE A 166 4.41 -21.82 -5.45
C ILE A 166 5.67 -22.43 -6.09
N LYS A 167 5.55 -23.35 -7.05
CA LYS A 167 6.72 -23.94 -7.74
C LYS A 167 7.51 -22.89 -8.53
N TYR A 168 6.83 -22.00 -9.25
CA TYR A 168 7.49 -20.89 -9.94
C TYR A 168 8.17 -19.93 -8.96
N THR A 169 7.53 -19.66 -7.83
CA THR A 169 8.11 -18.84 -6.76
C THR A 169 9.36 -19.50 -6.15
N ASP A 170 9.33 -20.80 -5.87
CA ASP A 170 10.51 -21.55 -5.38
C ASP A 170 11.67 -21.52 -6.38
N ALA A 171 11.38 -21.71 -7.67
CA ALA A 171 12.37 -21.63 -8.73
C ALA A 171 13.00 -20.22 -8.83
N ALA A 172 12.18 -19.17 -8.72
CA ALA A 172 12.64 -17.78 -8.70
C ALA A 172 13.54 -17.50 -7.47
N ILE A 173 13.16 -17.97 -6.28
CA ILE A 173 13.98 -17.85 -5.07
C ILE A 173 15.31 -18.57 -5.24
N ARG A 174 15.32 -19.80 -5.78
CA ARG A 174 16.54 -20.55 -6.05
C ARG A 174 17.47 -19.87 -7.06
N LYS A 175 16.91 -19.08 -7.99
CA LYS A 175 17.70 -18.31 -8.96
C LYS A 175 18.38 -17.09 -8.31
N ILE A 176 17.78 -16.56 -7.24
CA ILE A 176 18.30 -15.41 -6.47
C ILE A 176 19.36 -15.85 -5.44
N ALA A 177 19.16 -17.00 -4.79
CA ALA A 177 19.99 -17.55 -3.70
C ALA A 177 21.20 -18.34 -4.22
#